data_AF-A0A1G6WBI8-F1
#
_entry.id   AF-A0A1G6WBI8-F1
#
_cell.length_a   1.000
_cell.length_b   1.000
_cell.length_c   1.000
_cell.angle_alpha   90.00
_cell.angle_beta   90.00
_cell.angle_gamma   90.00
#
_symmetry.space_group_name_H-M   'P 1'
#
loop_
_entity.id
_entity.type
_entity.pdbx_description
1 polymer ?
#
loop_
_entity_poly.entity_id
_entity_poly.type
_entity_poly.pdbx_seq_one_letter_code
_entity_poly.pdbx_strand_id
1 'polypeptide(L)'
;MPTSTDPQFGPDQFAAGITGVVLKQNGPWTVGALANHLWNLGGSTDISDTFFQPFVTYTTPTAWTFSLNTETNHNWISDEASVPINAVASKLVRIGRQPVSIGAGVRYWADTPAGGPEGWGLRLTVTLLYPK
;
A
#
# COMPACT_ATOMS: atom_id res chain seq x y z
N MET A 1 -12.87 -21.27 -1.37
CA MET A 1 -13.67 -21.65 -2.55
C MET A 1 -13.11 -20.88 -3.73
N PRO A 2 -12.69 -21.54 -4.82
CA PRO A 2 -12.30 -20.83 -6.03
C PRO A 2 -13.59 -20.24 -6.61
N THR A 3 -13.66 -18.91 -6.74
CA THR A 3 -14.83 -18.23 -7.31
C THR A 3 -14.69 -18.01 -8.82
N SER A 4 -13.57 -18.41 -9.42
CA SER A 4 -13.41 -18.36 -10.87
C SER A 4 -14.04 -19.59 -11.49
N THR A 5 -15.07 -19.39 -12.32
CA THR A 5 -15.76 -20.47 -13.05
C THR A 5 -15.12 -20.72 -14.42
N ASP A 6 -14.14 -19.91 -14.80
CA ASP A 6 -13.50 -19.92 -16.11
C ASP A 6 -11.96 -19.79 -15.98
N PRO A 7 -11.18 -20.78 -16.46
CA PRO A 7 -9.72 -20.76 -16.40
C PRO A 7 -9.07 -19.63 -17.23
N GLN A 8 -9.82 -18.90 -18.07
CA GLN A 8 -9.34 -17.72 -18.77
C GLN A 8 -9.32 -16.44 -17.91
N PHE A 9 -10.09 -16.39 -16.81
CA PHE A 9 -10.32 -15.16 -16.03
C PHE A 9 -9.78 -15.19 -14.59
N GLY A 10 -9.17 -16.29 -14.17
CA GLY A 10 -8.48 -16.35 -12.89
C GLY A 10 -7.73 -17.66 -12.73
N PRO A 11 -6.46 -17.63 -12.28
CA PRO A 11 -5.73 -18.86 -12.04
C PRO A 11 -6.40 -19.66 -10.90
N ASP A 12 -6.55 -20.97 -11.09
CA ASP A 12 -6.94 -21.94 -10.04
C ASP A 12 -5.81 -22.06 -9.01
N GLN A 13 -5.64 -21.02 -8.19
CA GLN A 13 -4.51 -20.89 -7.27
C GLN A 13 -4.98 -20.42 -5.90
N PHE A 14 -4.44 -21.07 -4.87
CA PHE A 14 -4.65 -20.70 -3.48
C PHE A 14 -3.34 -20.20 -2.91
N ALA A 15 -3.29 -18.94 -2.49
CA ALA A 15 -2.20 -18.43 -1.66
C ALA A 15 -2.67 -18.27 -0.22
N ALA A 16 -1.78 -18.49 0.73
CA ALA A 16 -1.94 -18.02 2.10
C ALA A 16 -0.67 -17.31 2.54
N GLY A 17 -0.76 -16.57 3.63
CA GLY A 17 0.39 -15.85 4.13
C GLY A 17 0.23 -15.36 5.54
N ILE A 18 1.35 -14.89 6.08
CA ILE A 18 1.41 -14.22 7.37
C ILE A 18 1.43 -12.72 7.10
N THR A 19 0.59 -11.96 7.81
CA THR A 19 0.61 -10.50 7.82
C THR A 19 0.87 -10.02 9.23
N GLY A 20 1.82 -9.09 9.37
CA GLY A 20 2.16 -8.44 10.62
C GLY A 20 2.20 -6.93 10.45
N VAL A 21 1.79 -6.21 11.48
CA VAL A 21 1.90 -4.75 11.54
C VAL A 21 2.45 -4.34 12.89
N VAL A 22 3.39 -3.40 12.88
CA VAL A 22 3.91 -2.73 14.07
C VAL A 22 3.81 -1.22 13.88
N LEU A 23 3.42 -0.53 14.94
CA LEU A 23 3.01 0.86 14.90
C LEU A 23 3.30 1.50 16.25
N LYS A 24 3.87 2.70 16.24
CA LYS A 24 4.04 3.53 17.42
C LYS A 24 3.62 4.97 17.12
N GLN A 25 2.82 5.54 18.01
CA GLN A 25 2.43 6.94 17.98
C GLN A 25 3.09 7.68 19.14
N ASN A 26 3.74 8.80 18.86
CA ASN A 26 4.32 9.67 19.88
C ASN A 26 4.07 11.13 19.51
N GLY A 27 3.15 11.76 20.23
CA GLY A 27 2.67 13.11 19.90
C GLY A 27 2.16 13.18 18.46
N PRO A 28 2.66 14.11 17.63
CA PRO A 28 2.21 14.27 16.25
C PRO A 28 2.76 13.21 15.28
N TRP A 29 3.74 12.41 15.71
CA TRP A 29 4.39 11.41 14.86
C TRP A 29 3.73 10.04 14.99
N THR A 30 3.59 9.36 13.86
CA THR A 30 3.27 7.94 13.79
C THR A 30 4.32 7.26 12.92
N VAL A 31 4.95 6.22 13.43
CA VAL A 31 5.96 5.43 12.70
C VAL A 31 5.59 3.95 12.81
N GLY A 32 5.76 3.20 11.73
CA GLY A 32 5.46 1.78 11.74
C GLY A 32 5.95 1.08 10.50
N ALA A 33 5.66 -0.22 10.46
CA ALA A 33 5.85 -1.04 9.28
C ALA A 33 4.78 -2.12 9.21
N LEU A 34 4.36 -2.44 8.00
CA LEU A 34 3.53 -3.59 7.68
C LEU A 34 4.37 -4.55 6.83
N ALA A 35 4.30 -5.84 7.14
CA ALA A 35 4.93 -6.86 6.33
C ALA A 35 3.93 -7.99 6.09
N ASN A 36 3.93 -8.56 4.89
CA ASN A 36 3.32 -9.85 4.67
C ASN A 36 4.14 -10.69 3.72
N HIS A 37 4.05 -12.00 3.87
CA HIS A 37 4.61 -12.94 2.92
C HIS A 37 3.53 -13.91 2.50
N LEU A 38 3.35 -14.07 1.19
CA LEU A 38 2.39 -14.98 0.57
C LEU A 38 3.14 -16.17 -0.04
N TRP A 39 2.66 -17.38 0.24
CA TRP A 39 3.11 -18.63 -0.37
C TRP A 39 1.93 -19.39 -0.97
N ASN A 40 2.21 -20.16 -2.01
CA ASN A 40 1.24 -21.06 -2.61
C ASN A 40 0.85 -22.19 -1.64
N LEU A 41 -0.44 -22.53 -1.59
CA LEU A 41 -1.00 -23.69 -0.90
C LEU A 41 -1.51 -24.77 -1.87
N GLY A 42 -1.56 -24.48 -3.18
CA GLY A 42 -1.95 -25.42 -4.23
C GLY A 42 -2.31 -24.72 -5.55
N GLY A 43 -1.96 -25.35 -6.67
CA GLY A 43 -2.13 -24.82 -8.03
C GLY A 43 -0.90 -25.15 -8.90
N SER A 44 -0.95 -24.81 -10.20
CA SER A 44 0.09 -25.13 -11.18
C SER A 44 1.24 -24.10 -11.27
N THR A 45 1.14 -22.96 -10.59
CA THR A 45 2.18 -21.91 -10.57
C THR A 45 2.57 -21.63 -9.13
N ASP A 46 3.87 -21.54 -8.88
CA ASP A 46 4.39 -21.18 -7.57
C ASP A 46 4.14 -19.70 -7.27
N ILE A 47 3.91 -19.38 -6.00
CA ILE A 47 3.81 -18.01 -5.48
C ILE A 47 4.73 -17.94 -4.26
N SER A 48 5.64 -16.97 -4.27
CA SER A 48 6.42 -16.57 -3.09
C SER A 48 6.70 -15.07 -3.22
N ASP A 49 5.97 -14.27 -2.44
CA ASP A 49 5.95 -12.81 -2.58
C ASP A 49 6.04 -12.15 -1.19
N THR A 50 7.06 -11.33 -0.98
CA THR A 50 7.20 -10.53 0.25
C THR A 50 6.79 -9.09 -0.01
N PHE A 51 5.79 -8.63 0.71
CA PHE A 51 5.45 -7.21 0.82
C PHE A 51 6.01 -6.61 2.11
N PHE A 52 6.63 -5.43 2.00
CA PHE A 52 7.13 -4.67 3.13
C PHE A 52 6.86 -3.17 2.95
N GLN A 53 6.18 -2.58 3.94
CA GLN A 53 5.75 -1.19 3.92
C GLN A 53 6.11 -0.49 5.23
N PRO A 54 7.34 0.05 5.37
CA PRO A 54 7.64 1.00 6.42
C PRO A 54 7.00 2.35 6.08
N PHE A 55 6.51 3.03 7.11
CA PHE A 55 5.86 4.32 6.97
C PHE A 55 6.15 5.24 8.14
N VAL A 56 6.16 6.53 7.85
CA VAL A 56 6.14 7.61 8.83
C VAL A 56 5.07 8.63 8.43
N THR A 57 4.33 9.11 9.41
CA THR A 57 3.40 10.21 9.23
C THR A 57 3.54 11.25 10.33
N TYR A 58 3.30 12.51 9.99
CA TYR A 58 3.27 13.64 10.91
C TYR A 58 1.94 14.37 10.77
N THR A 59 1.18 14.45 11.85
CA THR A 59 -0.11 15.14 11.87
C THR A 59 -0.04 16.38 12.76
N THR A 60 -0.34 17.53 12.16
CA THR A 60 -0.37 18.82 12.86
C THR A 60 -1.67 18.98 13.67
N PRO A 61 -1.69 19.84 14.71
CA PRO A 61 -2.93 20.22 15.40
C PRO A 61 -3.99 20.84 14.47
N THR A 62 -3.57 21.42 13.34
CA THR A 62 -4.43 21.99 12.30
C THR A 62 -4.91 20.97 11.25
N ALA A 63 -4.79 19.67 11.55
CA ALA A 63 -5.27 18.55 10.75
C ALA A 63 -4.67 18.41 9.34
N TRP A 64 -3.46 18.94 9.14
CA TRP A 64 -2.57 18.50 8.07
C TRP A 64 -1.85 17.22 8.45
N THR A 65 -1.80 16.26 7.55
CA THR A 65 -1.04 15.01 7.68
C THR A 65 -0.07 14.88 6.51
N PHE A 66 1.21 14.72 6.83
CA PHE A 66 2.28 14.42 5.88
C PHE A 66 2.71 12.98 6.04
N SER A 67 2.82 12.25 4.95
CA SER A 67 3.10 10.82 4.95
C SER A 67 4.25 10.52 4.00
N LEU A 68 5.18 9.67 4.45
CA LEU A 68 6.22 9.07 3.63
C LEU A 68 6.20 7.56 3.89
N ASN A 69 6.08 6.77 2.83
CA ASN A 69 6.15 5.31 2.92
C ASN A 69 6.74 4.69 1.65
N THR A 70 7.34 3.51 1.76
CA THR A 70 7.63 2.65 0.59
C THR A 70 6.70 1.45 0.63
N GLU A 71 6.28 0.94 -0.52
CA GLU A 71 5.42 -0.25 -0.66
C GLU A 71 6.20 -1.32 -1.43
N THR A 72 7.27 -1.84 -0.83
CA THR A 72 8.14 -2.79 -1.51
C THR A 72 7.43 -4.12 -1.68
N ASN A 73 7.41 -4.63 -2.91
CA ASN A 73 7.00 -6.00 -3.19
C ASN A 73 8.13 -6.77 -3.90
N HIS A 74 8.42 -7.99 -3.46
CA HIS A 74 9.50 -8.80 -4.03
C HIS A 74 9.02 -10.22 -4.28
N ASN A 75 9.05 -10.61 -5.56
CA ASN A 75 8.70 -11.92 -6.04
C ASN A 75 9.96 -12.79 -6.06
N TRP A 76 10.02 -13.76 -5.16
CA TRP A 76 11.17 -14.65 -4.99
C TRP A 76 11.32 -15.68 -6.12
N ILE A 77 10.31 -15.86 -6.97
CA ILE A 77 10.33 -16.82 -8.08
C ILE A 77 10.94 -16.21 -9.33
N SER A 78 10.55 -14.97 -9.65
CA SER A 78 11.17 -14.24 -10.77
C SER A 78 12.42 -13.46 -10.36
N ASP A 79 12.70 -13.36 -9.06
CA ASP A 79 13.77 -12.54 -8.49
C ASP A 79 13.65 -11.05 -8.89
N GLU A 80 12.41 -10.55 -8.90
CA GLU A 80 12.10 -9.17 -9.27
C GLU A 80 11.47 -8.42 -8.09
N ALA A 81 11.74 -7.12 -8.00
CA ALA A 81 11.18 -6.25 -6.97
C ALA A 81 10.50 -5.02 -7.58
N SER A 82 9.48 -4.50 -6.90
CA SER A 82 8.95 -3.16 -7.10
C SER A 82 9.11 -2.36 -5.81
N VAL A 83 9.71 -1.18 -5.90
CA VAL A 83 10.00 -0.31 -4.75
C VAL A 83 9.47 1.10 -5.00
N PRO A 84 8.14 1.30 -4.95
CA PRO A 84 7.54 2.62 -5.00
C PRO A 84 7.64 3.35 -3.65
N ILE A 85 8.21 4.55 -3.68
CA ILE A 85 8.27 5.50 -2.57
C ILE A 85 7.17 6.54 -2.75
N ASN A 86 6.37 6.77 -1.72
CA ASN A 86 5.21 7.65 -1.74
C ASN A 86 5.42 8.80 -0.76
N ALA A 87 5.26 10.03 -1.23
CA ALA A 87 5.19 11.22 -0.39
C ALA A 87 3.84 11.91 -0.61
N VAL A 88 3.03 12.03 0.44
CA VAL A 88 1.66 12.56 0.36
C VAL A 88 1.44 13.59 1.44
N ALA A 89 0.84 14.72 1.07
CA ALA A 89 0.27 15.68 2.00
C ALA A 89 -1.25 15.63 1.90
N SER A 90 -1.93 15.63 3.05
CA SER A 90 -3.39 15.65 3.11
C SER A 90 -3.88 16.58 4.21
N LYS A 91 -5.09 17.08 4.05
CA LYS A 91 -5.76 17.94 5.02
C LYS A 91 -7.16 17.42 5.28
N LEU A 92 -7.48 17.21 6.55
CA LEU A 92 -8.85 16.98 6.98
C LEU A 92 -9.57 18.33 7.10
N VAL A 93 -10.62 18.51 6.32
CA VAL A 93 -11.50 19.68 6.34
C VAL A 93 -12.93 19.26 6.64
N ARG A 94 -13.78 20.20 7.02
CA ARG A 94 -15.23 19.99 7.11
C ARG A 94 -15.91 20.80 6.01
N ILE A 95 -16.69 20.11 5.19
CA ILE A 95 -17.57 20.74 4.20
C ILE A 95 -19.00 20.58 4.74
N GLY A 96 -19.55 21.65 5.30
CA GLY A 96 -20.77 21.58 6.09
C GLY A 96 -20.58 20.66 7.31
N ARG A 97 -21.39 19.59 7.38
CA ARG A 97 -21.32 18.57 8.46
C ARG A 97 -20.42 17.38 8.11
N GLN A 98 -19.95 17.28 6.88
CA GLN A 98 -19.20 16.13 6.37
C GLN A 98 -17.69 16.37 6.54
N PRO A 99 -16.97 15.56 7.34
CA PRO A 99 -15.51 15.56 7.32
C PRO A 99 -14.99 14.94 6.02
N VAL A 100 -14.04 15.61 5.38
CA VAL A 100 -13.42 15.21 4.11
C VAL A 100 -11.92 15.38 4.22
N SER A 101 -11.17 14.31 3.93
CA SER A 101 -9.72 14.41 3.75
C SER A 101 -9.41 14.61 2.28
N ILE A 102 -8.65 15.66 1.96
CA ILE A 102 -8.20 15.95 0.60
C ILE A 102 -6.67 15.90 0.62
N GLY A 103 -6.07 15.17 -0.32
CA GLY A 103 -4.64 15.03 -0.39
C GLY A 103 -4.08 14.98 -1.80
N ALA A 104 -2.81 15.33 -1.90
CA ALA A 104 -2.02 15.24 -3.10
C ALA A 104 -0.64 14.71 -2.74
N GLY A 105 -0.01 14.02 -3.68
CA GLY A 105 1.30 13.45 -3.47
C GLY A 105 1.97 12.99 -4.74
N VAL A 106 3.18 12.53 -4.56
CA VAL A 106 4.01 11.96 -5.60
C VAL A 106 4.41 10.55 -5.23
N ARG A 107 4.61 9.73 -6.25
CA ARG A 107 5.17 8.39 -6.16
C ARG A 107 6.43 8.36 -7.02
N TYR A 108 7.50 7.76 -6.53
CA TYR A 108 8.70 7.50 -7.31
C TYR A 108 9.01 6.01 -7.26
N TRP A 109 9.22 5.39 -8.42
CA TRP A 109 9.64 3.98 -8.48
C TRP A 109 11.17 3.92 -8.45
N ALA A 110 11.71 3.47 -7.31
CA ALA A 110 13.16 3.30 -7.13
C ALA A 110 13.67 2.01 -7.78
N ASP A 111 12.80 1.00 -7.86
CA ASP A 111 13.03 -0.25 -8.56
C ASP A 111 11.70 -0.76 -9.12
N THR A 112 11.74 -1.44 -10.25
CA THR A 112 10.57 -2.01 -10.90
C THR A 112 10.96 -3.25 -11.72
N PRO A 113 10.07 -4.27 -11.82
CA PRO A 113 10.25 -5.38 -12.75
C PRO A 113 10.31 -4.89 -14.20
N ALA A 114 10.80 -5.76 -15.10
CA ALA A 114 10.87 -5.45 -16.51
C ALA A 114 9.49 -5.09 -17.09
N GLY A 115 9.38 -3.91 -17.73
CA GLY A 115 8.12 -3.40 -18.28
C GLY A 115 7.16 -2.78 -17.25
N GLY A 116 7.59 -2.65 -15.99
CA GLY A 116 6.83 -1.96 -14.96
C GLY A 116 6.95 -0.43 -15.01
N PRO A 117 6.22 0.28 -14.14
CA PRO A 117 6.22 1.74 -14.09
C PRO A 117 7.56 2.29 -13.58
N GLU A 118 8.07 3.31 -14.26
CA GLU A 118 9.33 3.98 -13.94
C GLU A 118 9.13 5.48 -13.65
N GLY A 119 10.08 6.07 -12.92
CA GLY A 119 10.12 7.52 -12.71
C GLY A 119 9.08 8.02 -11.69
N TRP A 120 8.36 9.08 -12.04
CA TRP A 120 7.45 9.79 -11.13
C TRP A 120 5.98 9.61 -11.51
N GLY A 121 5.13 9.47 -10.49
CA GLY A 121 3.68 9.46 -10.59
C GLY A 121 3.06 10.51 -9.68
N LEU A 122 1.88 11.01 -10.07
CA LEU A 122 1.10 11.95 -9.27
C LEU A 122 -0.13 11.26 -8.70
N ARG A 123 -0.47 11.56 -7.44
CA ARG A 123 -1.62 11.01 -6.75
C ARG A 123 -2.47 12.13 -6.18
N LEU A 124 -3.76 12.14 -6.51
CA LEU A 124 -4.77 12.95 -5.85
C LEU A 124 -5.73 12.01 -5.12
N THR A 125 -6.12 12.36 -3.89
CA THR A 125 -7.00 11.52 -3.07
C THR A 125 -8.05 12.39 -2.39
N VAL A 126 -9.30 11.96 -2.44
CA VAL A 126 -10.40 12.55 -1.67
C VAL A 126 -11.09 11.43 -0.91
N THR A 127 -11.15 11.54 0.41
CA THR A 127 -11.75 10.56 1.29
C THR A 127 -12.88 11.19 2.09
N LEU A 128 -14.08 10.66 1.97
CA LEU A 128 -15.25 11.04 2.77
C LEU A 128 -15.28 10.20 4.05
N LEU A 129 -15.34 10.84 5.22
CA LEU A 129 -15.41 10.14 6.51
C LEU A 129 -16.85 10.19 7.03
N TYR A 130 -17.57 9.08 6.91
CA TYR A 130 -18.93 8.98 7.44
C TYR A 130 -18.89 8.60 8.92
N PRO A 131 -19.63 9.32 9.78
CA PRO A 131 -19.84 8.86 11.15
C PRO A 131 -20.58 7.52 11.14
N LYS A 132 -20.36 6.71 12.18
CA LYS A 132 -21.13 5.49 12.43
C LYS A 132 -22.59 5.81 12.72
#